data_AF-A0A431I951-F1
#
_entry.id   AF-A0A431I951-F1
#
_cell.length_a   1.000
_cell.length_b   1.000
_cell.length_c   1.000
_cell.angle_alpha   90.00
_cell.angle_beta   90.00
_cell.angle_gamma   90.00
#
_symmetry.space_group_name_H-M   'P 1'
#
loop_
_entity.id
_entity.type
_entity.pdbx_description
1 polymer ?
#
loop_
_entity_poly.entity_id
_entity_poly.type
_entity_poly.pdbx_seq_one_letter_code
_entity_poly.pdbx_strand_id
1 'polypeptide(L)'
;MPAYVSLFPPNYGYNGNDIWTAATTDLVNTTAAAVFELAFASSGPVLAETITLQWGGESLELTVEASTNAAGTAIPTKDVGDTLAEYAEVVAAAFRENGLLSAAFLITTSGASVLLTSRTSGVLDLTVTGTLTNTTITDTDGTDPNTEPNLACQLEIWKVADAFNDEEVITRLHATYDADTGTTEFNLGGLFPVQPALPNENSIAFAASLSWKRDIATGCWQEYYLRVADKFGNPAIAQALLRQEGQYVVFHGARPEDHDTVNFLGFVRPLHGYRRADGGTFRKHVTDVQPDWVYLYTLAEITSCTVEWEVTWDNGDTTTEAAPGSSFTLLEKKVYWIRSTPYDATGFTPPAAGVLPWYYTFRLKGDAGSGVATIYECRYQIKQCTDWDHYLLLDNGLGGCESVLMRGKGVFGFDARRDTARKARTSAFNLRDGEITTYNPEAQKKLDLNTGWHDLYYIQHLRQIITGTVWLIDTAKKRFLRLVCETSSIETHADDGDLYALNVTFKTAWIDRAQNP
;
A
#
# COMPACT_ATOMS: atom_id res chain seq x y z
N MET A 1 -30.36 6.84 8.22
CA MET A 1 -29.12 6.85 9.03
C MET A 1 -28.07 7.45 8.12
N PRO A 2 -27.39 8.52 8.54
CA PRO A 2 -26.34 9.10 7.71
C PRO A 2 -25.24 8.07 7.44
N ALA A 3 -24.59 8.20 6.28
CA ALA A 3 -23.49 7.33 5.90
C ALA A 3 -22.40 7.23 6.99
N TYR A 4 -21.92 6.02 7.19
CA TYR A 4 -20.89 5.69 8.20
C TYR A 4 -19.85 4.74 7.62
N VAL A 5 -18.67 4.69 8.25
CA VAL A 5 -17.61 3.75 7.87
C VAL A 5 -17.94 2.35 8.40
N SER A 6 -18.13 1.41 7.49
CA SER A 6 -18.41 0.00 7.81
C SER A 6 -17.15 -0.87 7.78
N LEU A 7 -16.12 -0.46 7.05
CA LEU A 7 -14.77 -1.05 7.08
C LEU A 7 -13.74 0.04 7.37
N PHE A 8 -13.15 0.00 8.57
CA PHE A 8 -12.13 0.95 8.97
C PHE A 8 -10.77 0.63 8.32
N PRO A 9 -9.98 1.66 7.94
CA PRO A 9 -8.61 1.44 7.49
C PRO A 9 -7.74 0.88 8.64
N PRO A 10 -6.60 0.25 8.32
CA PRO A 10 -5.65 -0.17 9.35
C PRO A 10 -5.15 1.01 10.18
N ASN A 11 -4.94 0.80 11.49
CA ASN A 11 -4.34 1.81 12.39
C ASN A 11 -3.01 2.38 11.87
N TYR A 12 -2.26 1.55 11.14
CA TYR A 12 -0.96 1.87 10.56
C TYR A 12 -0.90 1.34 9.12
N GLY A 13 -0.83 2.25 8.15
CA GLY A 13 -0.69 1.93 6.72
C GLY A 13 0.60 2.47 6.10
N TYR A 14 0.90 2.02 4.89
CA TYR A 14 1.96 2.57 4.05
C TYR A 14 1.31 3.20 2.80
N ASN A 15 1.69 4.43 2.46
CA ASN A 15 1.03 5.21 1.42
C ASN A 15 1.11 4.53 0.04
N GLY A 16 2.16 3.77 -0.24
CA GLY A 16 2.30 3.03 -1.50
C GLY A 16 1.58 1.67 -1.54
N ASN A 17 0.93 1.26 -0.44
CA ASN A 17 0.09 0.07 -0.40
C ASN A 17 -1.39 0.44 -0.55
N ASP A 18 -2.21 -0.54 -0.91
CA ASP A 18 -3.66 -0.39 -0.86
C ASP A 18 -4.13 -0.23 0.60
N ILE A 19 -4.93 0.80 0.84
CA ILE A 19 -5.52 1.13 2.15
C ILE A 19 -7.04 1.21 1.93
N TRP A 20 -7.72 0.08 2.07
CA TRP A 20 -9.17 0.01 1.84
C TRP A 20 -9.98 0.50 3.04
N THR A 21 -11.05 1.23 2.75
CA THR A 21 -12.12 1.57 3.68
C THR A 21 -13.46 1.50 2.95
N ALA A 22 -14.53 1.17 3.64
CA ALA A 22 -15.87 1.11 3.08
C ALA A 22 -16.83 1.99 3.87
N ALA A 23 -17.77 2.60 3.15
CA ALA A 23 -18.88 3.36 3.71
C ALA A 23 -20.20 2.70 3.34
N THR A 24 -21.17 2.76 4.25
CA THR A 24 -22.52 2.19 4.08
C THR A 24 -23.57 3.26 4.33
N THR A 25 -24.67 3.19 3.58
CA THR A 25 -25.86 4.03 3.74
C THR A 25 -27.12 3.17 3.87
N ASP A 26 -28.17 3.72 4.49
CA ASP A 26 -29.51 3.12 4.49
C ASP A 26 -30.47 3.77 3.50
N LEU A 27 -29.98 4.73 2.71
CA LEU A 27 -30.73 5.37 1.63
C LEU A 27 -30.81 4.50 0.36
N VAL A 28 -30.18 3.33 0.37
CA VAL A 28 -30.34 2.27 -0.62
C VAL A 28 -31.32 1.23 -0.10
N ASN A 29 -32.47 1.11 -0.75
CA ASN A 29 -33.45 0.07 -0.49
C ASN A 29 -33.02 -1.25 -1.15
N THR A 30 -32.35 -2.09 -0.36
CA THR A 30 -31.88 -3.42 -0.79
C THR A 30 -33.01 -4.43 -1.03
N THR A 31 -34.27 -4.07 -0.77
CA THR A 31 -35.46 -4.89 -1.06
C THR A 31 -36.23 -4.42 -2.31
N ALA A 32 -35.68 -3.49 -3.08
CA ALA A 32 -36.32 -2.91 -4.26
C ALA A 32 -36.32 -3.82 -5.51
N ALA A 33 -35.83 -5.05 -5.41
CA ALA A 33 -35.78 -5.99 -6.53
C ALA A 33 -37.19 -6.43 -6.96
N ALA A 34 -37.39 -6.57 -8.27
CA ALA A 34 -38.64 -7.08 -8.82
C ALA A 34 -38.85 -8.56 -8.49
N VAL A 35 -40.07 -8.98 -8.18
CA VAL A 35 -40.38 -10.36 -7.79
C VAL A 35 -41.61 -10.88 -8.52
N PHE A 36 -41.51 -12.05 -9.14
CA PHE A 36 -42.70 -12.89 -9.37
C PHE A 36 -42.83 -13.91 -8.23
N GLU A 37 -44.00 -13.98 -7.63
CA GLU A 37 -44.37 -15.03 -6.69
C GLU A 37 -45.46 -15.91 -7.29
N LEU A 38 -45.21 -17.22 -7.37
CA LEU A 38 -46.21 -18.23 -7.72
C LEU A 38 -46.56 -19.01 -6.46
N ALA A 39 -47.68 -18.66 -5.83
CA ALA A 39 -48.18 -19.30 -4.62
C ALA A 39 -49.19 -20.40 -4.96
N PHE A 40 -48.82 -21.66 -4.74
CA PHE A 40 -49.66 -22.81 -5.07
C PHE A 40 -50.69 -23.12 -3.99
N ALA A 41 -51.90 -23.44 -4.42
CA ALA A 41 -53.01 -23.90 -3.60
C ALA A 41 -53.47 -25.31 -4.04
N SER A 42 -54.18 -25.99 -3.13
CA SER A 42 -54.89 -27.26 -3.38
C SER A 42 -54.10 -28.29 -4.21
N SER A 43 -54.55 -28.59 -5.44
CA SER A 43 -53.97 -29.61 -6.33
C SER A 43 -52.91 -29.07 -7.30
N GLY A 44 -52.54 -27.80 -7.20
CA GLY A 44 -51.71 -27.14 -8.21
C GLY A 44 -52.46 -26.85 -9.52
N PRO A 45 -51.76 -26.24 -10.49
CA PRO A 45 -52.32 -25.85 -11.78
C PRO A 45 -52.62 -27.05 -12.68
N VAL A 46 -53.54 -26.86 -13.63
CA VAL A 46 -54.09 -27.94 -14.47
C VAL A 46 -53.34 -28.02 -15.80
N LEU A 47 -53.20 -29.23 -16.36
CA LEU A 47 -52.56 -29.46 -17.67
C LEU A 47 -53.06 -28.50 -18.75
N ALA A 48 -52.12 -28.06 -19.59
CA ALA A 48 -52.32 -27.15 -20.72
C ALA A 48 -52.73 -25.72 -20.36
N GLU A 49 -52.81 -25.36 -19.07
CA GLU A 49 -52.89 -23.96 -18.67
C GLU A 49 -51.56 -23.25 -18.98
N THR A 50 -51.63 -21.97 -19.31
CA THR A 50 -50.46 -21.17 -19.69
C THR A 50 -50.42 -19.86 -18.91
N ILE A 51 -49.20 -19.42 -18.64
CA ILE A 51 -48.90 -18.06 -18.18
C ILE A 51 -47.79 -17.49 -19.02
N THR A 52 -47.77 -16.18 -19.17
CA THR A 52 -46.65 -15.47 -19.75
C THR A 52 -46.10 -14.49 -18.73
N LEU A 53 -44.81 -14.63 -18.42
CA LEU A 53 -44.04 -13.71 -17.60
C LEU A 53 -43.31 -12.73 -18.51
N GLN A 54 -43.41 -11.44 -18.23
CA GLN A 54 -42.77 -10.38 -19.03
C GLN A 54 -41.96 -9.46 -18.12
N TRP A 55 -40.75 -9.12 -18.55
CA TRP A 55 -39.85 -8.22 -17.81
C TRP A 55 -38.84 -7.60 -18.78
N GLY A 56 -38.55 -6.31 -18.67
CA GLY A 56 -37.42 -5.68 -19.39
C GLY A 56 -37.43 -5.84 -20.92
N GLY A 57 -38.60 -6.05 -21.54
CA GLY A 57 -38.76 -6.34 -22.96
C GLY A 57 -38.66 -7.82 -23.35
N GLU A 58 -38.30 -8.70 -22.42
CA GLU A 58 -38.38 -10.16 -22.55
C GLU A 58 -39.80 -10.66 -22.26
N SER A 59 -40.17 -11.77 -22.88
CA SER A 59 -41.47 -12.44 -22.69
C SER A 59 -41.28 -13.94 -22.76
N LEU A 60 -41.72 -14.64 -21.72
CA LEU A 60 -41.61 -16.10 -21.61
C LEU A 60 -42.98 -16.72 -21.33
N GLU A 61 -43.50 -17.48 -22.29
CA GLU A 61 -44.69 -18.31 -22.10
C GLU A 61 -44.28 -19.63 -21.45
N LEU A 62 -44.95 -19.96 -20.34
CA LEU A 62 -44.82 -21.21 -19.60
C LEU A 62 -46.13 -21.99 -19.69
N THR A 63 -46.02 -23.29 -19.92
CA THR A 63 -47.18 -24.18 -20.08
C THR A 63 -47.16 -25.26 -19.02
N VAL A 64 -48.31 -25.55 -18.41
CA VAL A 64 -48.44 -26.64 -17.46
C VAL A 64 -48.42 -27.98 -18.20
N GLU A 65 -47.40 -28.79 -17.93
CA GLU A 65 -47.16 -30.08 -18.59
C GLU A 65 -46.97 -31.20 -17.55
N ALA A 66 -47.11 -32.45 -17.98
CA ALA A 66 -46.98 -33.60 -17.08
C ALA A 66 -45.55 -33.79 -16.52
N SER A 67 -44.54 -33.19 -17.16
CA SER A 67 -43.14 -33.23 -16.76
C SER A 67 -42.40 -32.00 -17.28
N THR A 68 -41.12 -31.83 -16.94
CA THR A 68 -40.27 -30.83 -17.58
C THR A 68 -40.10 -31.11 -19.08
N ASN A 69 -39.72 -30.08 -19.85
CA ASN A 69 -39.51 -30.17 -21.30
C ASN A 69 -38.10 -29.65 -21.68
N ALA A 70 -37.62 -30.03 -22.86
CA ALA A 70 -36.27 -29.66 -23.31
C ALA A 70 -36.07 -28.15 -23.55
N ALA A 71 -37.17 -27.39 -23.64
CA ALA A 71 -37.14 -25.94 -23.79
C ALA A 71 -37.07 -25.20 -22.44
N GLY A 72 -37.24 -25.91 -21.31
CA GLY A 72 -37.32 -25.32 -19.98
C GLY A 72 -38.55 -24.43 -19.78
N THR A 73 -39.62 -24.63 -20.54
CA THR A 73 -40.86 -23.80 -20.48
C THR A 73 -42.03 -24.50 -19.81
N ALA A 74 -41.82 -25.72 -19.30
CA ALA A 74 -42.86 -26.49 -18.63
C ALA A 74 -42.96 -26.13 -17.14
N ILE A 75 -44.20 -25.95 -16.66
CA ILE A 75 -44.56 -26.01 -15.24
C ILE A 75 -45.05 -27.46 -14.99
N PRO A 76 -44.29 -28.31 -14.28
CA PRO A 76 -44.73 -29.67 -14.03
C PRO A 76 -46.04 -29.70 -13.23
N THR A 77 -46.93 -30.63 -13.53
CA THR A 77 -48.11 -30.89 -12.68
C THR A 77 -47.71 -31.47 -11.33
N LYS A 78 -48.51 -31.18 -10.30
CA LYS A 78 -48.30 -31.74 -8.97
C LYS A 78 -48.66 -33.23 -8.92
N ASP A 79 -47.76 -34.05 -8.36
CA ASP A 79 -48.08 -35.45 -8.11
C ASP A 79 -49.05 -35.62 -6.92
N VAL A 80 -49.87 -36.68 -6.99
CA VAL A 80 -50.94 -36.94 -5.99
C VAL A 80 -50.39 -37.10 -4.56
N GLY A 81 -49.14 -37.54 -4.43
CA GLY A 81 -48.48 -37.76 -3.13
C GLY A 81 -47.75 -36.54 -2.55
N ASP A 82 -47.47 -35.51 -3.36
CA ASP A 82 -46.60 -34.40 -2.93
C ASP A 82 -47.32 -33.46 -1.96
N THR A 83 -46.59 -32.89 -1.02
CA THR A 83 -47.02 -31.67 -0.32
C THR A 83 -46.90 -30.46 -1.25
N LEU A 84 -47.55 -29.34 -0.92
CA LEU A 84 -47.41 -28.11 -1.71
C LEU A 84 -45.98 -27.54 -1.68
N ALA A 85 -45.23 -27.78 -0.60
CA ALA A 85 -43.84 -27.35 -0.50
C ALA A 85 -42.91 -28.21 -1.38
N GLU A 86 -43.09 -29.53 -1.38
CA GLU A 86 -42.37 -30.42 -2.31
C GLU A 86 -42.70 -30.07 -3.76
N TYR A 87 -43.96 -29.74 -4.04
CA TYR A 87 -44.37 -29.29 -5.36
C TYR A 87 -43.70 -27.97 -5.77
N ALA A 88 -43.62 -26.99 -4.87
CA ALA A 88 -42.90 -25.73 -5.13
C ALA A 88 -41.42 -25.97 -5.46
N GLU A 89 -40.76 -26.94 -4.81
CA GLU A 89 -39.38 -27.32 -5.15
C GLU A 89 -39.25 -27.95 -6.54
N VAL A 90 -40.20 -28.80 -6.93
CA VAL A 90 -40.23 -29.40 -8.28
C VAL A 90 -40.37 -28.31 -9.34
N VAL A 91 -41.27 -27.35 -9.14
CA VAL A 91 -41.44 -26.22 -10.07
C VAL A 91 -40.21 -25.29 -10.06
N ALA A 92 -39.64 -24.98 -8.89
CA ALA A 92 -38.43 -24.18 -8.80
C ALA A 92 -37.24 -24.85 -9.50
N ALA A 93 -37.10 -26.18 -9.40
CA ALA A 93 -36.09 -26.94 -10.12
C ALA A 93 -36.30 -26.83 -11.64
N ALA A 94 -37.52 -26.99 -12.12
CA ALA A 94 -37.86 -26.80 -13.54
C ALA A 94 -37.52 -25.39 -14.04
N PHE A 95 -37.82 -24.35 -13.25
CA PHE A 95 -37.47 -22.98 -13.63
C PHE A 95 -35.97 -22.71 -13.62
N ARG A 96 -35.18 -23.38 -12.76
CA ARG A 96 -33.71 -23.30 -12.77
C ARG A 96 -33.08 -23.93 -14.01
N GLU A 97 -33.78 -24.82 -14.70
CA GLU A 97 -33.34 -25.36 -15.99
C GLU A 97 -33.56 -24.36 -17.15
N ASN A 98 -34.42 -23.36 -16.97
CA ASN A 98 -34.63 -22.31 -17.95
C ASN A 98 -33.50 -21.27 -17.91
N GLY A 99 -32.77 -21.13 -19.01
CA GLY A 99 -31.65 -20.20 -19.12
C GLY A 99 -32.05 -18.73 -19.03
N LEU A 100 -33.22 -18.34 -19.55
CA LEU A 100 -33.71 -16.95 -19.48
C LEU A 100 -34.10 -16.58 -18.04
N LEU A 101 -34.87 -17.44 -17.36
CA LEU A 101 -35.26 -17.21 -15.96
C LEU A 101 -34.03 -17.23 -15.05
N SER A 102 -33.12 -18.19 -15.20
CA SER A 102 -31.96 -18.31 -14.32
C SER A 102 -30.93 -17.19 -14.53
N ALA A 103 -30.86 -16.61 -15.73
CA ALA A 103 -30.02 -15.46 -16.03
C ALA A 103 -30.59 -14.16 -15.44
N ALA A 104 -31.92 -13.99 -15.45
CA ALA A 104 -32.57 -12.76 -14.97
C ALA A 104 -32.94 -12.81 -13.47
N PHE A 105 -33.29 -13.98 -12.93
CA PHE A 105 -33.84 -14.15 -11.60
C PHE A 105 -33.06 -15.17 -10.76
N LEU A 106 -33.01 -14.91 -9.45
CA LEU A 106 -32.73 -15.89 -8.42
C LEU A 106 -34.03 -16.64 -8.08
N ILE A 107 -33.98 -17.96 -8.15
CA ILE A 107 -35.15 -18.83 -8.03
C ILE A 107 -35.10 -19.57 -6.69
N THR A 108 -36.00 -19.20 -5.79
CA THR A 108 -36.10 -19.75 -4.42
C THR A 108 -37.51 -20.21 -4.12
N THR A 109 -37.68 -20.95 -3.03
CA THR A 109 -38.97 -21.42 -2.53
C THR A 109 -39.23 -20.84 -1.15
N SER A 110 -40.50 -20.62 -0.83
CA SER A 110 -40.95 -20.22 0.51
C SER A 110 -42.27 -20.90 0.81
N GLY A 111 -42.23 -22.01 1.56
CA GLY A 111 -43.41 -22.83 1.81
C GLY A 111 -44.00 -23.37 0.51
N ALA A 112 -45.24 -22.97 0.19
CA ALA A 112 -45.95 -23.38 -1.04
C ALA A 112 -45.73 -22.43 -2.24
N SER A 113 -44.80 -21.47 -2.12
CA SER A 113 -44.53 -20.48 -3.16
C SER A 113 -43.18 -20.71 -3.84
N VAL A 114 -43.12 -20.40 -5.13
CA VAL A 114 -41.88 -20.18 -5.88
C VAL A 114 -41.68 -18.68 -6.07
N LEU A 115 -40.51 -18.18 -5.70
CA LEU A 115 -40.11 -16.79 -5.79
C LEU A 115 -39.03 -16.65 -6.88
N LEU A 116 -39.30 -15.81 -7.86
CA LEU A 116 -38.36 -15.37 -8.90
C LEU A 116 -37.96 -13.93 -8.57
N THR A 117 -36.85 -13.74 -7.86
CA THR A 117 -36.35 -12.40 -7.47
C THR A 117 -35.34 -11.91 -8.49
N SER A 118 -35.50 -10.72 -9.06
CA SER A 118 -34.57 -10.15 -10.03
C SER A 118 -33.15 -10.15 -9.47
N ARG A 119 -32.17 -10.55 -10.28
CA ARG A 119 -30.75 -10.55 -9.88
C ARG A 119 -30.15 -9.15 -9.82
N THR A 120 -30.80 -8.17 -10.44
CA THR A 120 -30.39 -6.77 -10.44
C THR A 120 -31.49 -5.94 -9.80
N SER A 121 -31.14 -5.16 -8.77
CA SER A 121 -32.05 -4.15 -8.21
C SER A 121 -32.21 -2.98 -9.18
N GLY A 122 -33.41 -2.41 -9.27
CA GLY A 122 -33.70 -1.34 -10.22
C GLY A 122 -35.16 -1.30 -10.63
N VAL A 123 -35.53 -0.23 -11.34
CA VAL A 123 -36.85 -0.12 -11.98
C VAL A 123 -36.97 -1.22 -13.04
N LEU A 124 -37.84 -2.20 -12.77
CA LEU A 124 -38.13 -3.29 -13.68
C LEU A 124 -39.62 -3.59 -13.58
N ASP A 125 -40.36 -3.13 -14.58
CA ASP A 125 -41.78 -3.44 -14.70
C ASP A 125 -41.94 -4.92 -15.01
N LEU A 126 -42.68 -5.61 -14.16
CA LEU A 126 -43.09 -6.97 -14.35
C LEU A 126 -44.51 -6.97 -14.89
N THR A 127 -44.83 -7.98 -15.69
CA THR A 127 -46.21 -8.19 -16.09
C THR A 127 -46.45 -9.68 -16.19
N VAL A 128 -47.54 -10.13 -15.59
CA VAL A 128 -48.06 -11.49 -15.77
C VAL A 128 -49.32 -11.43 -16.61
N THR A 129 -49.38 -12.26 -17.66
CA THR A 129 -50.60 -12.47 -18.43
C THR A 129 -50.98 -13.94 -18.44
N GLY A 130 -52.29 -14.21 -18.48
CA GLY A 130 -52.83 -15.56 -18.26
C GLY A 130 -53.19 -15.83 -16.81
N THR A 131 -53.72 -17.02 -16.54
CA THR A 131 -54.13 -17.45 -15.21
C THR A 131 -53.92 -18.94 -15.08
N LEU A 132 -53.46 -19.39 -13.92
CA LEU A 132 -53.40 -20.81 -13.57
C LEU A 132 -54.45 -21.10 -12.50
N THR A 133 -55.18 -22.19 -12.64
CA THR A 133 -56.09 -22.63 -11.58
C THR A 133 -55.27 -23.03 -10.35
N ASN A 134 -55.81 -22.80 -9.16
CA ASN A 134 -55.14 -23.14 -7.89
C ASN A 134 -53.73 -22.54 -7.71
N THR A 135 -53.40 -21.46 -8.40
CA THR A 135 -52.15 -20.73 -8.20
C THR A 135 -52.46 -19.25 -8.16
N THR A 136 -52.01 -18.58 -7.11
CA THR A 136 -52.02 -17.11 -7.08
C THR A 136 -50.67 -16.65 -7.60
N ILE A 137 -50.68 -15.77 -8.60
CA ILE A 137 -49.46 -15.18 -9.13
C ILE A 137 -49.49 -13.70 -8.79
N THR A 138 -48.44 -13.26 -8.12
CA THR A 138 -48.22 -11.87 -7.74
C THR A 138 -46.92 -11.39 -8.37
N ASP A 139 -47.02 -10.35 -9.19
CA ASP A 139 -45.88 -9.57 -9.64
C ASP A 139 -45.73 -8.33 -8.76
N THR A 140 -44.49 -8.08 -8.34
CA THR A 140 -44.09 -6.85 -7.66
C THR A 140 -43.00 -6.21 -8.50
N ASP A 141 -43.29 -5.05 -9.08
CA ASP A 141 -42.34 -4.29 -9.88
C ASP A 141 -41.10 -3.93 -9.06
N GLY A 142 -39.95 -3.96 -9.73
CA GLY A 142 -38.73 -3.42 -9.17
C GLY A 142 -38.81 -1.90 -9.09
N THR A 143 -38.27 -1.31 -8.03
CA THR A 143 -38.18 0.14 -7.86
C THR A 143 -36.73 0.59 -7.89
N ASP A 144 -36.47 1.88 -8.09
CA ASP A 144 -35.10 2.41 -7.96
C ASP A 144 -34.63 2.14 -6.53
N PRO A 145 -33.52 1.38 -6.34
CA PRO A 145 -32.98 1.12 -5.02
C PRO A 145 -32.50 2.40 -4.35
N ASN A 146 -32.16 3.46 -5.10
CA ASN A 146 -31.83 4.74 -4.50
C ASN A 146 -33.10 5.49 -4.12
N THR A 147 -33.28 5.71 -2.81
CA THR A 147 -34.40 6.51 -2.30
C THR A 147 -34.26 8.00 -2.61
N GLU A 148 -33.05 8.45 -3.00
CA GLU A 148 -32.71 9.84 -3.28
C GLU A 148 -31.99 9.98 -4.64
N PRO A 149 -32.23 11.05 -5.42
CA PRO A 149 -31.61 11.25 -6.72
C PRO A 149 -30.12 11.55 -6.60
N ASN A 150 -29.29 11.01 -7.51
CA ASN A 150 -27.84 11.19 -7.55
C ASN A 150 -27.13 10.82 -6.24
N LEU A 151 -27.60 9.77 -5.54
CA LEU A 151 -27.04 9.31 -4.28
C LEU A 151 -25.59 8.80 -4.47
N ALA A 152 -24.68 9.35 -3.66
CA ALA A 152 -23.27 8.98 -3.61
C ALA A 152 -22.70 9.23 -2.21
N CYS A 153 -21.63 8.53 -1.87
CA CYS A 153 -20.83 8.80 -0.69
C CYS A 153 -19.82 9.91 -0.98
N GLN A 154 -19.64 10.84 -0.05
CA GLN A 154 -18.47 11.71 0.05
C GLN A 154 -17.60 11.25 1.22
N LEU A 155 -16.33 10.95 0.94
CA LEU A 155 -15.31 10.67 1.93
C LEU A 155 -14.27 11.79 1.91
N GLU A 156 -13.98 12.38 3.07
CA GLU A 156 -12.88 13.33 3.24
C GLU A 156 -11.82 12.76 4.16
N ILE A 157 -10.55 12.86 3.73
CA ILE A 157 -9.39 12.52 4.54
C ILE A 157 -8.87 13.80 5.17
N TRP A 158 -8.82 13.84 6.50
CA TRP A 158 -8.39 15.01 7.25
C TRP A 158 -7.10 14.74 8.00
N LYS A 159 -6.19 15.72 7.94
CA LYS A 159 -4.97 15.75 8.74
C LYS A 159 -5.30 16.08 10.18
N VAL A 160 -4.76 15.29 11.11
CA VAL A 160 -4.81 15.61 12.55
C VAL A 160 -3.87 16.78 12.82
N ALA A 161 -4.34 17.74 13.62
CA ALA A 161 -3.57 18.85 14.14
C ALA A 161 -3.79 18.99 15.65
N ASP A 162 -2.92 19.75 16.32
CA ASP A 162 -3.01 19.98 17.78
C ASP A 162 -4.25 20.81 18.16
N ALA A 163 -4.73 21.65 17.24
CA ALA A 163 -5.96 22.42 17.40
C ALA A 163 -6.94 22.13 16.26
N PHE A 164 -8.24 22.11 16.59
CA PHE A 164 -9.31 21.85 15.63
C PHE A 164 -9.31 22.80 14.42
N ASN A 165 -8.96 24.06 14.62
CA ASN A 165 -8.92 25.06 13.54
C ASN A 165 -7.74 24.89 12.57
N ASP A 166 -6.78 24.03 12.93
CA ASP A 166 -5.59 23.73 12.13
C ASP A 166 -5.73 22.38 11.40
N GLU A 167 -6.88 21.69 11.55
CA GLU A 167 -7.18 20.48 10.78
C GLU A 167 -7.36 20.84 9.30
N GLU A 168 -6.68 20.12 8.42
CA GLU A 168 -6.70 20.37 6.97
C GLU A 168 -7.24 19.16 6.21
N VAL A 169 -8.04 19.41 5.16
CA VAL A 169 -8.45 18.36 4.24
C VAL A 169 -7.28 18.00 3.35
N ILE A 170 -6.86 16.73 3.39
CA ILE A 170 -5.85 16.17 2.51
C ILE A 170 -6.46 15.95 1.12
N THR A 171 -7.59 15.24 1.07
CA THR A 171 -8.29 14.94 -0.19
C THR A 171 -9.77 14.67 0.05
N ARG A 172 -10.55 14.74 -1.04
CA ARG A 172 -11.98 14.43 -1.08
C ARG A 172 -12.23 13.41 -2.17
N LEU A 173 -12.95 12.35 -1.82
CA LEU A 173 -13.33 11.27 -2.71
C LEU A 173 -14.85 11.19 -2.79
N HIS A 174 -15.33 10.73 -3.93
CA HIS A 174 -16.75 10.49 -4.18
C HIS A 174 -16.92 9.15 -4.88
N ALA A 175 -17.90 8.36 -4.46
CA ALA A 175 -18.24 7.10 -5.09
C ALA A 175 -19.75 6.85 -4.96
N THR A 176 -20.36 6.25 -5.97
CA THR A 176 -21.76 5.79 -5.90
C THR A 176 -21.86 4.57 -4.99
N TYR A 177 -22.99 4.41 -4.32
CA TYR A 177 -23.27 3.19 -3.58
C TYR A 177 -23.62 2.05 -4.55
N ASP A 178 -23.20 0.86 -4.17
CA ASP A 178 -23.69 -0.37 -4.75
C ASP A 178 -25.19 -0.51 -4.42
N ALA A 179 -25.99 -0.76 -5.46
CA ALA A 179 -27.45 -0.76 -5.39
C ALA A 179 -28.03 -1.96 -4.62
N ASP A 180 -27.27 -3.04 -4.49
CA ASP A 180 -27.71 -4.27 -3.84
C ASP A 180 -27.32 -4.31 -2.36
N THR A 181 -26.24 -3.61 -1.99
CA THR A 181 -25.66 -3.65 -0.64
C THR A 181 -25.72 -2.32 0.11
N GLY A 182 -25.91 -1.19 -0.60
CA GLY A 182 -25.81 0.15 -0.01
C GLY A 182 -24.39 0.50 0.44
N THR A 183 -23.36 -0.18 -0.10
CA THR A 183 -21.96 -0.01 0.29
C THR A 183 -21.12 0.59 -0.82
N THR A 184 -20.02 1.25 -0.47
CA THR A 184 -19.03 1.70 -1.44
C THR A 184 -17.63 1.69 -0.83
N GLU A 185 -16.63 1.42 -1.64
CA GLU A 185 -15.24 1.23 -1.20
C GLU A 185 -14.32 2.32 -1.73
N PHE A 186 -13.35 2.70 -0.90
CA PHE A 186 -12.31 3.66 -1.24
C PHE A 186 -10.95 3.06 -0.94
N ASN A 187 -10.03 3.16 -1.90
CA ASN A 187 -8.62 2.92 -1.67
C ASN A 187 -7.92 4.25 -1.37
N LEU A 188 -7.34 4.38 -0.18
CA LEU A 188 -6.64 5.57 0.27
C LEU A 188 -5.14 5.57 -0.10
N GLY A 189 -4.66 4.49 -0.72
CA GLY A 189 -3.28 4.37 -1.20
C GLY A 189 -2.92 5.48 -2.20
N GLY A 190 -1.74 6.07 -2.02
CA GLY A 190 -1.15 7.09 -2.88
C GLY A 190 -1.74 8.49 -2.70
N LEU A 191 -2.73 8.66 -1.81
CA LEU A 191 -3.42 9.94 -1.63
C LEU A 191 -2.76 10.88 -0.62
N PHE A 192 -1.81 10.38 0.16
CA PHE A 192 -1.19 11.15 1.23
C PHE A 192 0.07 11.87 0.74
N PRO A 193 0.29 13.15 1.12
CA PRO A 193 1.45 13.94 0.70
C PRO A 193 2.68 13.63 1.57
N VAL A 194 2.99 12.34 1.74
CA VAL A 194 4.17 11.88 2.48
C VAL A 194 5.33 11.61 1.52
N GLN A 195 6.55 11.82 2.00
CA GLN A 195 7.79 11.68 1.23
C GLN A 195 8.93 11.15 2.11
N PRO A 196 10.02 10.60 1.54
CA PRO A 196 11.18 10.22 2.33
C PRO A 196 11.71 11.40 3.15
N ALA A 197 11.94 11.18 4.44
CA ALA A 197 12.50 12.18 5.34
C ALA A 197 13.99 11.90 5.54
N LEU A 198 14.85 12.64 4.85
CA LEU A 198 16.30 12.50 4.98
C LEU A 198 16.79 12.87 6.38
N PRO A 199 17.84 12.21 6.91
CA PRO A 199 18.52 12.69 8.10
C PRO A 199 19.13 14.08 7.84
N ASN A 200 19.35 14.86 8.89
CA ASN A 200 20.06 16.14 8.74
C ASN A 200 21.49 15.91 8.22
N GLU A 201 21.95 16.72 7.27
CA GLU A 201 23.29 16.59 6.66
C GLU A 201 24.43 16.67 7.69
N ASN A 202 24.24 17.41 8.78
CA ASN A 202 25.19 17.46 9.89
C ASN A 202 25.39 16.12 10.61
N SER A 203 24.49 15.15 10.40
CA SER A 203 24.57 13.81 10.96
C SER A 203 25.43 12.87 10.12
N ILE A 204 25.83 13.26 8.90
CA ILE A 204 26.83 12.55 8.09
C ILE A 204 28.22 12.66 8.76
N ALA A 205 28.51 13.84 9.31
CA ALA A 205 29.83 14.16 9.84
C ALA A 205 30.11 13.48 11.20
N PHE A 206 31.37 13.12 11.40
CA PHE A 206 31.95 12.86 12.71
C PHE A 206 32.22 14.19 13.41
N ALA A 207 31.22 14.75 14.08
CA ALA A 207 31.45 15.93 14.93
C ALA A 207 31.52 15.48 16.40
N ALA A 208 32.48 16.04 17.15
CA ALA A 208 32.65 15.91 18.60
C ALA A 208 31.50 16.59 19.40
N SER A 209 30.26 16.32 18.98
CA SER A 209 29.03 16.78 19.59
C SER A 209 28.76 15.92 20.81
N LEU A 210 28.62 16.55 21.97
CA LEU A 210 28.24 15.88 23.22
C LEU A 210 26.81 15.28 23.17
N SER A 211 25.99 15.61 22.17
CA SER A 211 24.67 15.01 21.99
C SER A 211 24.64 14.03 20.82
N TRP A 212 24.02 12.86 21.04
CA TRP A 212 23.76 11.87 20.00
C TRP A 212 22.86 12.42 18.88
N LYS A 213 23.23 12.22 17.60
CA LYS A 213 22.48 12.75 16.46
C LYS A 213 21.17 11.99 16.25
N ARG A 214 20.08 12.76 16.31
CA ARG A 214 18.70 12.33 16.05
C ARG A 214 17.86 13.56 15.73
N ASP A 215 16.73 13.38 15.07
CA ASP A 215 15.70 14.40 14.93
C ASP A 215 14.37 13.75 14.52
N ILE A 216 13.30 14.54 14.52
CA ILE A 216 12.01 14.11 13.97
C ILE A 216 12.13 14.03 12.45
N ALA A 217 11.76 12.89 11.89
CA ALA A 217 11.68 12.65 10.45
C ALA A 217 10.37 13.27 9.91
N THR A 218 10.36 14.58 9.73
CA THR A 218 9.15 15.29 9.28
C THR A 218 8.80 14.95 7.84
N GLY A 219 7.53 14.69 7.57
CA GLY A 219 7.00 14.47 6.21
C GLY A 219 7.00 13.02 5.72
N CYS A 220 7.62 12.08 6.43
CA CYS A 220 7.53 10.64 6.08
C CYS A 220 6.35 9.90 6.69
N TRP A 221 5.47 10.62 7.39
CA TRP A 221 4.29 10.05 8.02
C TRP A 221 3.21 11.13 8.21
N GLN A 222 1.96 10.70 8.33
CA GLN A 222 0.82 11.60 8.53
C GLN A 222 -0.25 10.91 9.40
N GLU A 223 -0.67 11.58 10.46
CA GLU A 223 -1.88 11.18 11.22
C GLU A 223 -3.13 11.71 10.53
N TYR A 224 -4.14 10.88 10.39
CA TYR A 224 -5.37 11.27 9.73
C TYR A 224 -6.60 10.65 10.39
N TYR A 225 -7.75 11.22 10.08
CA TYR A 225 -9.06 10.65 10.37
C TYR A 225 -9.99 10.88 9.17
N LEU A 226 -11.13 10.19 9.17
CA LEU A 226 -12.09 10.23 8.06
C LEU A 226 -13.34 11.03 8.44
N ARG A 227 -13.89 11.77 7.48
CA ARG A 227 -15.28 12.27 7.55
C ARG A 227 -16.08 11.71 6.39
N VAL A 228 -17.31 11.27 6.66
CA VAL A 228 -18.20 10.66 5.66
C VAL A 228 -19.54 11.37 5.66
N ALA A 229 -20.15 11.51 4.48
CA ALA A 229 -21.52 11.97 4.30
C ALA A 229 -22.17 11.35 3.06
N ASP A 230 -23.49 11.17 3.10
CA ASP A 230 -24.29 11.02 1.89
C ASP A 230 -24.33 12.34 1.12
N LYS A 231 -24.33 12.23 -0.21
CA LYS A 231 -24.46 13.32 -1.16
C LYS A 231 -25.55 12.95 -2.16
N PHE A 232 -26.57 13.79 -2.29
CA PHE A 232 -27.70 13.56 -3.18
C PHE A 232 -28.42 14.86 -3.52
N GLY A 233 -29.38 14.83 -4.45
CA GLY A 233 -30.12 15.99 -4.96
C GLY A 233 -29.70 16.41 -6.37
N ASN A 234 -30.26 17.53 -6.84
CA ASN A 234 -29.93 18.12 -8.14
C ASN A 234 -29.76 19.66 -8.01
N PRO A 235 -28.52 20.18 -7.86
CA PRO A 235 -27.25 19.45 -7.85
C PRO A 235 -27.08 18.62 -6.57
N ALA A 236 -26.24 17.58 -6.63
CA ALA A 236 -25.99 16.72 -5.48
C ALA A 236 -25.18 17.47 -4.40
N ILE A 237 -25.74 17.58 -3.19
CA ILE A 237 -25.17 18.33 -2.05
C ILE A 237 -24.91 17.33 -0.93
N ALA A 238 -23.73 17.43 -0.31
CA ALA A 238 -23.40 16.62 0.84
C ALA A 238 -24.21 17.05 2.05
N GLN A 239 -24.71 16.07 2.80
CA GLN A 239 -25.29 16.31 4.11
C GLN A 239 -24.20 16.68 5.14
N ALA A 240 -24.47 16.45 6.42
CA ALA A 240 -23.49 16.66 7.48
C ALA A 240 -22.34 15.65 7.36
N LEU A 241 -21.12 16.17 7.15
CA LEU A 241 -19.88 15.38 7.22
C LEU A 241 -19.61 14.95 8.66
N LEU A 242 -19.81 13.67 8.93
CA LEU A 242 -19.60 13.09 10.25
C LEU A 242 -18.17 12.58 10.38
N ARG A 243 -17.46 13.08 11.39
CA ARG A 243 -16.17 12.53 11.81
C ARG A 243 -16.40 11.11 12.33
N GLN A 244 -15.67 10.18 11.74
CA GLN A 244 -15.70 8.77 12.11
C GLN A 244 -14.78 8.54 13.31
N GLU A 245 -15.10 7.54 14.11
CA GLU A 245 -14.24 7.13 15.21
C GLU A 245 -12.93 6.55 14.67
N GLY A 246 -11.82 6.91 15.30
CA GLY A 246 -10.49 6.44 14.92
C GLY A 246 -9.54 7.56 14.50
N GLN A 247 -8.26 7.29 14.75
CA GLN A 247 -7.14 8.10 14.31
C GLN A 247 -6.09 7.12 13.78
N TYR A 248 -5.71 7.32 12.53
CA TYR A 248 -4.88 6.41 11.78
C TYR A 248 -3.56 7.09 11.43
N VAL A 249 -2.56 6.28 11.09
CA VAL A 249 -1.26 6.77 10.68
C VAL A 249 -0.90 6.12 9.36
N VAL A 250 -0.44 6.94 8.43
CA VAL A 250 0.17 6.46 7.19
C VAL A 250 1.64 6.82 7.17
N PHE A 251 2.48 5.90 6.72
CA PHE A 251 3.90 6.10 6.50
C PHE A 251 4.22 6.21 5.01
N HIS A 252 5.30 6.90 4.66
CA HIS A 252 5.84 6.89 3.31
C HIS A 252 6.29 5.48 2.88
N GLY A 253 6.24 5.20 1.59
CA GLY A 253 6.74 3.97 1.00
C GLY A 253 5.70 2.88 0.82
N ALA A 254 6.14 1.71 0.36
CA ALA A 254 5.35 0.51 0.17
C ALA A 254 6.08 -0.70 0.76
N ARG A 255 5.33 -1.59 1.38
CA ARG A 255 5.85 -2.85 1.92
C ARG A 255 5.66 -3.96 0.89
N PRO A 256 6.67 -4.81 0.64
CA PRO A 256 6.49 -5.93 -0.28
C PRO A 256 5.54 -6.97 0.32
N GLU A 257 4.76 -7.62 -0.54
CA GLU A 257 3.68 -8.54 -0.12
C GLU A 257 4.18 -9.74 0.68
N ASP A 258 5.44 -10.14 0.47
CA ASP A 258 6.11 -11.25 1.15
C ASP A 258 6.80 -10.86 2.47
N HIS A 259 6.77 -9.58 2.84
CA HIS A 259 7.29 -9.16 4.14
C HIS A 259 6.34 -9.65 5.23
N ASP A 260 6.84 -10.22 6.32
CA ASP A 260 6.05 -10.67 7.47
C ASP A 260 5.83 -9.54 8.50
N THR A 261 4.64 -9.48 9.11
CA THR A 261 4.27 -8.40 10.04
C THR A 261 5.14 -8.48 11.28
N VAL A 262 5.81 -7.37 11.61
CA VAL A 262 6.75 -7.31 12.73
C VAL A 262 6.02 -7.51 14.06
N ASN A 263 6.60 -8.36 14.92
CA ASN A 263 6.26 -8.39 16.35
C ASN A 263 6.72 -7.07 16.98
N PHE A 264 5.76 -6.26 17.42
CA PHE A 264 5.99 -4.99 18.08
C PHE A 264 6.77 -5.19 19.39
N LEU A 265 7.90 -4.49 19.54
CA LEU A 265 8.40 -4.15 20.87
C LEU A 265 7.53 -2.99 21.32
N GLY A 266 6.65 -3.21 22.31
CA GLY A 266 5.38 -2.48 22.52
C GLY A 266 5.37 -0.95 22.59
N PHE A 267 6.52 -0.27 22.51
CA PHE A 267 6.66 1.18 22.60
C PHE A 267 7.12 1.85 21.29
N VAL A 268 7.71 1.10 20.36
CA VAL A 268 8.17 1.62 19.07
C VAL A 268 7.85 0.68 17.93
N ARG A 269 7.53 1.25 16.77
CA ARG A 269 7.41 0.52 15.51
C ARG A 269 8.66 0.81 14.65
N PRO A 270 9.48 -0.20 14.36
CA PRO A 270 10.62 0.01 13.47
C PRO A 270 10.15 0.22 12.04
N LEU A 271 10.77 1.21 11.38
CA LEU A 271 10.53 1.55 9.98
C LEU A 271 11.70 1.06 9.12
N HIS A 272 12.12 -0.19 9.36
CA HIS A 272 13.23 -0.90 8.70
C HIS A 272 12.88 -2.38 8.53
N GLY A 273 13.39 -3.00 7.46
CA GLY A 273 13.01 -4.34 7.00
C GLY A 273 14.07 -5.42 7.14
N TYR A 274 14.84 -5.47 8.23
CA TYR A 274 15.95 -6.43 8.42
C TYR A 274 15.49 -7.87 8.75
N ARG A 275 14.49 -8.38 8.03
CA ARG A 275 13.97 -9.73 8.17
C ARG A 275 14.23 -10.56 6.93
N ARG A 276 14.40 -11.85 7.16
CA ARG A 276 14.53 -12.88 6.14
C ARG A 276 13.15 -13.49 5.89
N ALA A 277 12.95 -14.05 4.70
CA ALA A 277 11.71 -14.75 4.34
C ALA A 277 11.41 -15.96 5.25
N ASP A 278 12.43 -16.53 5.90
CA ASP A 278 12.29 -17.63 6.87
C ASP A 278 11.94 -17.16 8.30
N GLY A 279 11.62 -15.88 8.49
CA GLY A 279 11.32 -15.28 9.79
C GLY A 279 12.55 -14.89 10.61
N GLY A 280 13.77 -15.19 10.13
CA GLY A 280 15.01 -14.77 10.75
C GLY A 280 15.30 -13.27 10.56
N THR A 281 16.40 -12.81 11.15
CA THR A 281 16.98 -11.47 10.90
C THR A 281 18.34 -11.62 10.25
N PHE A 282 18.70 -10.77 9.29
CA PHE A 282 20.06 -10.69 8.76
C PHE A 282 20.83 -9.53 9.40
N ARG A 283 22.16 -9.51 9.24
CA ARG A 283 23.00 -8.41 9.69
C ARG A 283 23.27 -7.48 8.53
N LYS A 284 23.03 -6.19 8.71
CA LYS A 284 23.33 -5.19 7.67
C LYS A 284 24.83 -4.97 7.57
N HIS A 285 25.36 -4.96 6.35
CA HIS A 285 26.79 -4.71 6.13
C HIS A 285 27.08 -3.21 6.15
N VAL A 286 28.05 -2.82 6.97
CA VAL A 286 28.52 -1.43 7.10
C VAL A 286 30.04 -1.40 7.19
N THR A 287 30.66 -0.29 6.80
CA THR A 287 32.07 -0.04 7.14
C THR A 287 32.20 0.73 8.45
N ASP A 288 33.43 0.84 8.92
CA ASP A 288 33.81 1.63 10.09
C ASP A 288 33.58 3.15 9.92
N VAL A 289 33.50 3.64 8.68
CA VAL A 289 33.29 5.06 8.37
C VAL A 289 31.94 5.37 7.72
N GLN A 290 31.14 4.35 7.40
CA GLN A 290 29.82 4.52 6.79
C GLN A 290 28.83 5.11 7.82
N PRO A 291 28.18 6.25 7.53
CA PRO A 291 27.07 6.72 8.35
C PRO A 291 25.81 5.91 8.03
N ASP A 292 25.08 5.48 9.07
CA ASP A 292 23.78 4.83 8.95
C ASP A 292 22.80 5.34 10.00
N TRP A 293 21.51 5.19 9.71
CA TRP A 293 20.42 5.67 10.56
C TRP A 293 19.31 4.63 10.68
N VAL A 294 18.72 4.58 11.87
CA VAL A 294 17.50 3.82 12.13
C VAL A 294 16.32 4.78 12.26
N TYR A 295 15.16 4.35 11.79
CA TYR A 295 13.92 5.11 11.77
C TYR A 295 12.88 4.35 12.59
N LEU A 296 12.29 5.03 13.55
CA LEU A 296 11.36 4.44 14.52
C LEU A 296 10.16 5.37 14.67
N TYR A 297 8.96 4.80 14.62
CA TYR A 297 7.73 5.48 15.04
C TYR A 297 7.43 5.18 16.50
N THR A 298 7.22 6.21 17.32
CA THR A 298 6.93 6.07 18.75
C THR A 298 5.44 5.86 19.01
N LEU A 299 5.11 4.88 19.85
CA LEU A 299 3.73 4.60 20.28
C LEU A 299 3.36 5.26 21.60
N ALA A 300 4.36 5.65 22.38
CA ALA A 300 4.25 6.36 23.65
C ALA A 300 5.44 7.31 23.80
N GLU A 301 5.36 8.24 24.76
CA GLU A 301 6.53 9.02 25.15
C GLU A 301 7.56 8.11 25.83
N ILE A 302 8.82 8.22 25.41
CA ILE A 302 9.93 7.44 25.94
C ILE A 302 10.98 8.40 26.47
N THR A 303 11.24 8.31 27.77
CA THR A 303 12.20 9.18 28.47
C THR A 303 13.52 8.46 28.70
N SER A 304 14.54 9.19 29.16
CA SER A 304 15.85 8.63 29.52
C SER A 304 16.51 7.80 28.41
N CYS A 305 16.23 8.13 27.16
CA CYS A 305 16.74 7.40 26.02
C CYS A 305 18.25 7.54 25.88
N THR A 306 18.94 6.43 25.67
CA THR A 306 20.39 6.36 25.44
C THR A 306 20.70 5.36 24.35
N VAL A 307 21.84 5.54 23.69
CA VAL A 307 22.34 4.61 22.66
C VAL A 307 23.48 3.80 23.24
N GLU A 308 23.49 2.51 22.93
CA GLU A 308 24.50 1.54 23.33
C GLU A 308 24.86 0.67 22.13
N TRP A 309 26.13 0.25 22.04
CA TRP A 309 26.59 -0.78 21.13
C TRP A 309 27.12 -1.96 21.92
N GLU A 310 26.64 -3.15 21.57
CA GLU A 310 27.29 -4.39 21.94
C GLU A 310 28.18 -4.82 20.77
N VAL A 311 29.49 -4.80 20.96
CA VAL A 311 30.49 -5.09 19.93
C VAL A 311 31.03 -6.48 20.17
N THR A 312 30.98 -7.34 19.16
CA THR A 312 31.64 -8.63 19.20
C THR A 312 32.85 -8.63 18.28
N TRP A 313 33.93 -9.13 18.85
CA TRP A 313 35.27 -9.09 18.31
C TRP A 313 35.62 -10.38 17.56
N ASP A 314 36.65 -10.33 16.72
CA ASP A 314 37.10 -11.48 15.92
C ASP A 314 37.61 -12.67 16.75
N ASN A 315 38.03 -12.42 17.99
CA ASN A 315 38.38 -13.44 18.97
C ASN A 315 37.16 -14.05 19.71
N GLY A 316 35.95 -13.57 19.43
CA GLY A 316 34.69 -14.01 20.05
C GLY A 316 34.28 -13.28 21.32
N ASP A 317 35.15 -12.42 21.89
CA ASP A 317 34.80 -11.61 23.05
C ASP A 317 33.71 -10.58 22.69
N THR A 318 32.97 -10.11 23.69
CA THR A 318 31.96 -9.07 23.51
C THR A 318 32.19 -7.95 24.52
N THR A 319 32.19 -6.71 24.05
CA THR A 319 32.23 -5.49 24.88
C THR A 319 30.96 -4.68 24.68
N THR A 320 30.67 -3.78 25.62
CA THR A 320 29.53 -2.87 25.52
C THR A 320 30.01 -1.45 25.69
N GLU A 321 29.57 -0.58 24.80
CA GLU A 321 29.93 0.83 24.81
C GLU A 321 28.69 1.69 24.71
N ALA A 322 28.58 2.67 25.61
CA ALA A 322 27.50 3.65 25.57
C ALA A 322 27.90 4.85 24.71
N ALA A 323 26.94 5.37 23.95
CA ALA A 323 27.10 6.63 23.24
C ALA A 323 27.45 7.76 24.22
N PRO A 324 28.40 8.63 23.87
CA PRO A 324 28.65 9.82 24.66
C PRO A 324 27.42 10.74 24.60
N GLY A 325 27.03 11.27 25.76
CA GLY A 325 26.03 12.33 25.86
C GLY A 325 25.00 12.15 26.96
N SER A 326 24.18 13.19 27.14
CA SER A 326 23.02 13.13 28.02
C SER A 326 21.91 12.29 27.39
N SER A 327 21.09 11.66 28.24
CA SER A 327 19.86 11.02 27.80
C SER A 327 18.91 12.01 27.14
N PHE A 328 17.92 11.48 26.41
CA PHE A 328 16.94 12.27 25.69
C PHE A 328 15.52 11.70 25.77
N THR A 329 14.54 12.48 25.32
CA THR A 329 13.14 12.06 25.22
C THR A 329 12.76 11.89 23.76
N LEU A 330 11.97 10.85 23.47
CA LEU A 330 11.26 10.67 22.21
C LEU A 330 9.77 10.86 22.49
N LEU A 331 9.18 11.90 21.90
CA LEU A 331 7.76 12.20 22.05
C LEU A 331 6.89 11.10 21.40
N GLU A 332 5.69 10.90 21.94
CA GLU A 332 4.68 10.00 21.40
C GLU A 332 4.26 10.39 19.96
N LYS A 333 3.91 9.38 19.15
CA LYS A 333 3.35 9.53 17.80
C LYS A 333 4.21 10.40 16.91
N LYS A 334 5.52 10.14 16.86
CA LYS A 334 6.44 10.79 15.92
C LYS A 334 7.36 9.74 15.31
N VAL A 335 7.78 9.98 14.07
CA VAL A 335 8.90 9.25 13.49
C VAL A 335 10.19 9.98 13.83
N TYR A 336 11.18 9.26 14.36
CA TYR A 336 12.52 9.76 14.58
C TYR A 336 13.50 9.02 13.69
N TRP A 337 14.47 9.76 13.14
CA TRP A 337 15.71 9.15 12.68
C TRP A 337 16.76 9.28 13.79
N ILE A 338 17.56 8.23 13.98
CA ILE A 338 18.62 8.16 14.98
C ILE A 338 19.85 7.58 14.30
N ARG A 339 21.01 8.25 14.40
CA ARG A 339 22.25 7.68 13.87
C ARG A 339 22.56 6.37 14.59
N SER A 340 22.84 5.31 13.87
CA SER A 340 23.06 3.96 14.45
C SER A 340 24.52 3.53 14.46
N THR A 341 25.34 4.14 13.61
CA THR A 341 26.79 3.94 13.55
C THR A 341 27.51 4.79 14.59
N PRO A 342 28.57 4.28 15.24
CA PRO A 342 29.41 5.09 16.13
C PRO A 342 30.06 6.27 15.38
N TYR A 343 30.48 7.31 16.11
CA TYR A 343 31.22 8.43 15.52
C TYR A 343 32.70 8.13 15.22
N ASP A 344 33.17 6.96 15.64
CA ASP A 344 34.47 6.46 15.31
C ASP A 344 34.38 4.95 15.51
N ALA A 345 34.13 4.17 14.46
CA ALA A 345 34.10 2.73 14.62
C ALA A 345 35.52 2.14 14.77
N THR A 346 36.58 2.95 14.60
CA THR A 346 37.93 2.61 15.09
C THR A 346 38.10 2.93 16.58
N GLY A 347 37.11 3.60 17.18
CA GLY A 347 37.09 4.05 18.58
C GLY A 347 36.50 3.05 19.57
N PHE A 348 36.01 1.89 19.12
CA PHE A 348 35.69 0.81 20.05
C PHE A 348 36.96 0.36 20.77
N THR A 349 36.88 0.17 22.09
CA THR A 349 38.00 -0.26 22.92
C THR A 349 38.14 -1.78 22.85
N PRO A 350 39.19 -2.31 22.19
CA PRO A 350 39.34 -3.74 22.03
C PRO A 350 39.65 -4.42 23.37
N PRO A 351 39.16 -5.66 23.59
CA PRO A 351 39.43 -6.42 24.81
C PRO A 351 40.91 -6.82 24.93
N ALA A 352 41.62 -6.93 23.80
CA ALA A 352 43.05 -7.18 23.74
C ALA A 352 43.69 -6.52 22.51
N ALA A 353 45.00 -6.30 22.55
CA ALA A 353 45.73 -5.69 21.43
C ALA A 353 45.67 -6.57 20.16
N GLY A 354 45.38 -5.95 19.02
CA GLY A 354 45.33 -6.61 17.71
C GLY A 354 44.01 -7.30 17.37
N VAL A 355 43.03 -7.26 18.28
CA VAL A 355 41.68 -7.79 18.08
C VAL A 355 40.85 -6.75 17.33
N LEU A 356 40.14 -7.18 16.27
CA LEU A 356 39.33 -6.30 15.41
C LEU A 356 37.83 -6.51 15.63
N PRO A 357 37.01 -5.45 15.52
CA PRO A 357 35.57 -5.57 15.69
C PRO A 357 34.97 -6.28 14.47
N TRP A 358 34.15 -7.31 14.70
CA TRP A 358 33.55 -8.12 13.62
C TRP A 358 32.08 -7.76 13.36
N TYR A 359 31.30 -7.62 14.43
CA TYR A 359 29.90 -7.19 14.37
C TYR A 359 29.55 -6.31 15.55
N TYR A 360 28.52 -5.50 15.39
CA TYR A 360 27.94 -4.76 16.52
C TYR A 360 26.42 -4.78 16.47
N THR A 361 25.81 -4.71 17.65
CA THR A 361 24.37 -4.52 17.80
C THR A 361 24.14 -3.12 18.34
N PHE A 362 23.53 -2.25 17.53
CA PHE A 362 22.97 -1.00 18.01
C PHE A 362 21.77 -1.30 18.91
N ARG A 363 21.75 -0.70 20.10
CA ARG A 363 20.64 -0.77 21.04
C ARG A 363 20.21 0.64 21.42
N LEU A 364 18.92 0.90 21.26
CA LEU A 364 18.28 2.07 21.84
C LEU A 364 17.66 1.64 23.16
N LYS A 365 18.12 2.22 24.26
CA LYS A 365 17.52 2.07 25.59
C LYS A 365 16.61 3.26 25.88
N GLY A 366 15.58 3.05 26.69
CA GLY A 366 14.67 4.11 27.14
C GLY A 366 13.68 3.60 28.17
N ASP A 367 13.03 4.53 28.87
CA ASP A 367 11.98 4.27 29.84
C ASP A 367 10.62 4.70 29.29
N ALA A 368 9.74 3.71 29.07
CA ALA A 368 8.37 3.90 28.61
C ALA A 368 7.34 3.64 29.73
N GLY A 369 7.72 3.88 30.99
CA GLY A 369 6.86 3.77 32.17
C GLY A 369 7.12 2.56 33.07
N SER A 370 8.11 1.73 32.75
CA SER A 370 8.48 0.52 33.51
C SER A 370 9.97 0.46 33.89
N GLY A 371 10.70 1.57 33.74
CA GLY A 371 12.15 1.63 33.89
C GLY A 371 12.90 1.51 32.56
N VAL A 372 14.19 1.83 32.59
CA VAL A 372 15.04 1.84 31.39
C VAL A 372 15.28 0.41 30.87
N ALA A 373 14.85 0.13 29.64
CA ALA A 373 15.03 -1.14 28.96
C ALA A 373 15.44 -0.92 27.50
N THR A 374 15.94 -1.95 26.83
CA THR A 374 16.17 -1.92 25.36
C THR A 374 14.82 -1.89 24.66
N ILE A 375 14.54 -0.79 23.96
CA ILE A 375 13.29 -0.60 23.21
C ILE A 375 13.44 -0.96 21.73
N TYR A 376 14.67 -0.96 21.21
CA TYR A 376 14.96 -1.35 19.83
C TYR A 376 16.40 -1.84 19.69
N GLU A 377 16.60 -2.83 18.81
CA GLU A 377 17.94 -3.30 18.42
C GLU A 377 18.08 -3.48 16.91
N CYS A 378 19.28 -3.24 16.40
CA CYS A 378 19.65 -3.48 15.01
C CYS A 378 21.06 -4.06 14.93
N ARG A 379 21.26 -5.07 14.08
CA ARG A 379 22.51 -5.84 14.00
C ARG A 379 23.28 -5.52 12.73
N TYR A 380 24.57 -5.27 12.90
CA TYR A 380 25.48 -4.85 11.86
C TYR A 380 26.68 -5.80 11.75
N GLN A 381 27.13 -6.05 10.53
CA GLN A 381 28.40 -6.71 10.25
C GLN A 381 29.38 -5.67 9.72
N ILE A 382 30.53 -5.56 10.37
CA ILE A 382 31.58 -4.61 10.00
C ILE A 382 32.37 -5.21 8.84
N LYS A 383 32.57 -4.42 7.78
CA LYS A 383 33.49 -4.68 6.68
C LYS A 383 34.60 -3.64 6.72
N GLN A 384 35.83 -4.06 6.45
CA GLN A 384 36.95 -3.13 6.33
C GLN A 384 36.70 -2.15 5.18
N CYS A 385 36.77 -0.84 5.48
CA CYS A 385 36.66 0.19 4.46
C CYS A 385 37.85 0.17 3.49
N THR A 386 37.57 0.46 2.23
CA THR A 386 38.57 0.71 1.19
C THR A 386 38.36 2.09 0.58
N ASP A 387 39.39 2.66 -0.05
CA ASP A 387 39.31 3.96 -0.73
C ASP A 387 38.31 3.99 -1.91
N TRP A 388 37.80 2.83 -2.31
CA TRP A 388 36.89 2.65 -3.43
C TRP A 388 35.44 2.46 -3.00
N ASP A 389 35.17 2.39 -1.70
CA ASP A 389 33.81 2.17 -1.22
C ASP A 389 32.96 3.44 -1.39
N HIS A 390 31.70 3.26 -1.76
CA HIS A 390 30.72 4.31 -1.92
C HIS A 390 29.50 4.02 -1.05
N TYR A 391 28.92 5.06 -0.45
CA TYR A 391 27.75 4.92 0.40
C TYR A 391 26.55 5.55 -0.28
N LEU A 392 25.49 4.76 -0.45
CA LEU A 392 24.20 5.25 -0.89
C LEU A 392 23.30 5.40 0.33
N LEU A 393 22.34 6.30 0.27
CA LEU A 393 21.16 6.31 1.13
C LEU A 393 19.99 5.90 0.25
N LEU A 394 19.19 4.94 0.67
CA LEU A 394 17.98 4.50 -0.02
C LEU A 394 16.74 4.78 0.84
N ASP A 395 15.64 5.09 0.17
CA ASP A 395 14.29 5.02 0.72
C ASP A 395 13.88 3.56 0.86
N ASN A 396 13.75 3.09 2.10
CA ASN A 396 13.57 1.67 2.41
C ASN A 396 12.12 1.19 2.25
N GLY A 397 11.23 2.01 1.70
CA GLY A 397 9.82 1.68 1.47
C GLY A 397 8.98 1.50 2.75
N LEU A 398 9.57 1.63 3.94
CA LEU A 398 8.89 1.42 5.23
C LEU A 398 8.76 2.71 6.04
N GLY A 399 8.87 3.88 5.40
CA GLY A 399 8.75 5.19 6.04
C GLY A 399 10.07 5.75 6.56
N GLY A 400 11.20 5.10 6.24
CA GLY A 400 12.54 5.52 6.61
C GLY A 400 13.52 5.53 5.45
N CYS A 401 14.76 5.90 5.78
CA CYS A 401 15.88 5.77 4.87
C CYS A 401 16.98 4.95 5.53
N GLU A 402 17.79 4.29 4.72
CA GLU A 402 18.89 3.47 5.22
C GLU A 402 20.10 3.56 4.28
N SER A 403 21.32 3.45 4.82
CA SER A 403 22.52 3.49 3.99
C SER A 403 22.85 2.12 3.39
N VAL A 404 23.49 2.08 2.21
CA VAL A 404 23.99 0.86 1.58
C VAL A 404 25.46 1.02 1.26
N LEU A 405 26.22 -0.03 1.59
CA LEU A 405 27.60 -0.18 1.17
C LEU A 405 27.69 -0.66 -0.29
N MET A 406 28.26 0.16 -1.15
CA MET A 406 28.70 -0.22 -2.49
C MET A 406 30.23 -0.41 -2.45
N ARG A 407 30.71 -1.57 -2.90
CA ARG A 407 32.12 -1.98 -2.77
C ARG A 407 32.84 -1.99 -4.11
N GLY A 408 34.14 -1.75 -4.02
CA GLY A 408 35.05 -1.83 -5.17
C GLY A 408 34.97 -0.62 -6.09
N LYS A 409 35.79 -0.63 -7.14
CA LYS A 409 35.95 0.53 -8.03
C LYS A 409 34.68 0.79 -8.83
N GLY A 410 33.98 1.88 -8.51
CA GLY A 410 32.90 2.39 -9.36
C GLY A 410 33.42 2.87 -10.71
N VAL A 411 32.58 2.75 -11.75
CA VAL A 411 32.86 3.35 -13.06
C VAL A 411 32.12 4.67 -13.15
N PHE A 412 32.89 5.76 -13.28
CA PHE A 412 32.35 7.11 -13.42
C PHE A 412 32.38 7.54 -14.88
N GLY A 413 31.24 7.99 -15.38
CA GLY A 413 31.08 8.46 -16.74
C GLY A 413 30.24 9.74 -16.82
N PHE A 414 30.04 10.20 -18.05
CA PHE A 414 29.11 11.28 -18.36
C PHE A 414 28.20 10.81 -19.49
N ASP A 415 26.89 11.00 -19.32
CA ASP A 415 25.94 10.91 -20.40
C ASP A 415 25.62 12.34 -20.87
N ALA A 416 25.84 12.61 -22.16
CA ALA A 416 25.71 13.94 -22.72
C ALA A 416 24.69 13.92 -23.86
N ARG A 417 23.67 14.78 -23.75
CA ARG A 417 22.71 15.05 -24.81
C ARG A 417 23.00 16.40 -25.42
N ARG A 418 22.98 16.46 -26.75
CA ARG A 418 23.11 17.71 -27.50
C ARG A 418 22.31 17.62 -28.79
N ASP A 419 21.63 18.70 -29.11
CA ASP A 419 21.00 18.84 -30.42
C ASP A 419 22.00 19.43 -31.40
N THR A 420 21.88 19.06 -32.67
CA THR A 420 22.75 19.56 -33.73
C THR A 420 21.94 20.16 -34.85
N ALA A 421 22.40 21.30 -35.35
CA ALA A 421 21.85 21.91 -36.56
C ALA A 421 22.98 22.23 -37.53
N ARG A 422 22.66 22.16 -38.83
CA ARG A 422 23.56 22.63 -39.87
C ARG A 422 23.39 24.13 -40.04
N LYS A 423 24.49 24.88 -39.95
CA LYS A 423 24.51 26.31 -40.26
C LYS A 423 24.28 26.52 -41.76
N ALA A 424 23.51 27.53 -42.13
CA ALA A 424 23.40 27.94 -43.53
C ALA A 424 24.76 28.43 -44.02
N ARG A 425 25.23 27.93 -45.17
CA ARG A 425 26.49 28.37 -45.76
C ARG A 425 26.33 29.79 -46.31
N THR A 426 27.24 30.68 -45.91
CA THR A 426 27.38 32.02 -46.50
C THR A 426 28.61 32.05 -47.41
N SER A 427 28.78 33.13 -48.18
CA SER A 427 29.97 33.35 -49.01
C SER A 427 31.27 33.49 -48.22
N ALA A 428 31.19 33.70 -46.90
CA ALA A 428 32.33 33.80 -45.99
C ALA A 428 32.62 32.48 -45.23
N PHE A 429 32.05 31.34 -45.66
CA PHE A 429 32.24 30.07 -44.99
C PHE A 429 33.72 29.66 -44.90
N ASN A 430 34.14 29.30 -43.68
CA ASN A 430 35.44 28.73 -43.39
C ASN A 430 35.27 27.37 -42.69
N LEU A 431 36.04 26.36 -43.14
CA LEU A 431 36.09 25.03 -42.54
C LEU A 431 36.38 25.07 -41.02
N ARG A 432 37.16 26.05 -40.54
CA ARG A 432 37.47 26.21 -39.12
C ARG A 432 36.23 26.38 -38.24
N ASP A 433 35.17 27.01 -38.74
CA ASP A 433 33.99 27.38 -37.95
C ASP A 433 32.96 26.24 -37.83
N GLY A 434 33.18 25.16 -38.58
CA GLY A 434 32.30 24.00 -38.66
C GLY A 434 30.94 24.29 -39.28
N GLU A 435 30.40 23.31 -40.03
CA GLU A 435 29.05 23.41 -40.59
C GLU A 435 27.96 22.96 -39.61
N ILE A 436 28.34 22.18 -38.60
CA ILE A 436 27.41 21.64 -37.61
C ILE A 436 27.64 22.43 -36.32
N THR A 437 26.58 23.05 -35.82
CA THR A 437 26.56 23.68 -34.50
C THR A 437 25.80 22.79 -33.54
N THR A 438 26.27 22.72 -32.30
CA THR A 438 25.55 22.09 -31.19
C THR A 438 24.82 23.17 -30.40
N TYR A 439 23.60 22.88 -29.94
CA TYR A 439 22.86 23.72 -29.01
C TYR A 439 22.19 22.85 -27.95
N ASN A 440 21.78 23.46 -26.83
CA ASN A 440 21.29 22.78 -25.63
C ASN A 440 22.19 21.62 -25.15
N PRO A 441 23.51 21.81 -24.99
CA PRO A 441 24.36 20.76 -24.43
C PRO A 441 24.01 20.57 -22.95
N GLU A 442 23.61 19.35 -22.61
CA GLU A 442 23.30 18.92 -21.26
C GLU A 442 24.10 17.66 -20.95
N ALA A 443 24.69 17.59 -19.75
CA ALA A 443 25.39 16.39 -19.30
C ALA A 443 24.90 15.98 -17.91
N GLN A 444 24.90 14.67 -17.66
CA GLN A 444 24.65 14.08 -16.35
C GLN A 444 25.78 13.12 -16.02
N LYS A 445 26.16 13.05 -14.75
CA LYS A 445 27.16 12.07 -14.32
C LYS A 445 26.50 10.71 -14.24
N LYS A 446 27.19 9.71 -14.77
CA LYS A 446 26.84 8.30 -14.69
C LYS A 446 27.73 7.59 -13.68
N LEU A 447 27.16 6.75 -12.84
CA LEU A 447 27.87 5.97 -11.82
C LEU A 447 27.44 4.51 -11.92
N ASP A 448 28.37 3.61 -12.26
CA ASP A 448 28.13 2.17 -12.19
C ASP A 448 28.78 1.63 -10.90
N LEU A 449 27.96 1.07 -10.01
CA LEU A 449 28.35 0.64 -8.66
C LEU A 449 27.97 -0.83 -8.44
N ASN A 450 28.75 -1.54 -7.62
CA ASN A 450 28.51 -2.93 -7.24
C ASN A 450 28.42 -3.05 -5.71
N THR A 451 27.58 -3.93 -5.17
CA THR A 451 27.45 -4.10 -3.71
C THR A 451 28.62 -4.87 -3.07
N GLY A 452 29.38 -5.62 -3.86
CA GLY A 452 30.20 -6.75 -3.44
C GLY A 452 29.37 -8.02 -3.25
N TRP A 453 30.05 -9.11 -2.92
CA TRP A 453 29.44 -10.40 -2.58
C TRP A 453 28.79 -10.38 -1.20
N HIS A 454 27.51 -10.76 -1.14
CA HIS A 454 26.68 -10.85 0.05
C HIS A 454 25.81 -12.10 0.02
N ASP A 455 25.16 -12.40 1.15
CA ASP A 455 24.14 -13.45 1.19
C ASP A 455 22.89 -13.07 0.37
N LEU A 456 22.13 -14.10 -0.01
CA LEU A 456 20.92 -13.93 -0.82
C LEU A 456 19.91 -12.98 -0.18
N TYR A 457 19.70 -13.05 1.14
CA TYR A 457 18.67 -12.28 1.83
C TYR A 457 19.00 -10.78 1.83
N TYR A 458 20.27 -10.43 2.00
CA TYR A 458 20.71 -9.05 1.89
C TYR A 458 20.51 -8.52 0.46
N ILE A 459 20.84 -9.29 -0.58
CA ILE A 459 20.60 -8.87 -1.96
C ILE A 459 19.10 -8.74 -2.28
N GLN A 460 18.25 -9.62 -1.74
CA GLN A 460 16.80 -9.51 -1.86
C GLN A 460 16.25 -8.26 -1.17
N HIS A 461 16.78 -7.92 0.00
CA HIS A 461 16.46 -6.67 0.70
C HIS A 461 16.83 -5.44 -0.15
N LEU A 462 17.99 -5.46 -0.82
CA LEU A 462 18.44 -4.38 -1.70
C LEU A 462 17.66 -4.23 -3.01
N ARG A 463 16.64 -5.06 -3.28
CA ARG A 463 15.73 -4.87 -4.43
C ARG A 463 15.07 -3.49 -4.43
N GLN A 464 14.88 -2.92 -3.24
CA GLN A 464 14.35 -1.57 -3.05
C GLN A 464 15.22 -0.47 -3.68
N ILE A 465 16.50 -0.70 -3.98
CA ILE A 465 17.35 0.27 -4.67
C ILE A 465 16.77 0.65 -6.05
N ILE A 466 16.10 -0.29 -6.72
CA ILE A 466 15.54 -0.07 -8.06
C ILE A 466 14.22 0.69 -8.01
N THR A 467 13.38 0.38 -7.03
CA THR A 467 12.03 0.96 -6.92
C THR A 467 12.02 2.24 -6.07
N GLY A 468 12.99 2.39 -5.19
CA GLY A 468 13.09 3.46 -4.22
C GLY A 468 13.85 4.69 -4.71
N THR A 469 13.75 5.72 -3.89
CA THR A 469 14.49 6.96 -4.04
C THR A 469 15.89 6.79 -3.42
N VAL A 470 16.94 7.06 -4.20
CA VAL A 470 18.35 6.88 -3.81
C VAL A 470 19.12 8.21 -3.83
N TRP A 471 20.07 8.35 -2.92
CA TRP A 471 21.05 9.43 -2.86
C TRP A 471 22.46 8.88 -2.67
N LEU A 472 23.46 9.52 -3.25
CA LEU A 472 24.86 9.33 -2.88
C LEU A 472 25.15 10.13 -1.61
N ILE A 473 25.77 9.48 -0.62
CA ILE A 473 26.24 10.13 0.61
C ILE A 473 27.65 10.69 0.33
N ASP A 474 27.72 11.98 0.07
CA ASP A 474 29.00 12.69 -0.11
C ASP A 474 29.58 12.99 1.27
N THR A 475 30.36 12.05 1.82
CA THR A 475 30.95 12.14 3.17
C THR A 475 31.94 13.30 3.28
N ALA A 476 32.62 13.65 2.19
CA ALA A 476 33.58 14.76 2.15
C ALA A 476 32.89 16.12 2.26
N LYS A 477 31.80 16.34 1.51
CA LYS A 477 31.04 17.61 1.53
C LYS A 477 29.84 17.59 2.47
N LYS A 478 29.56 16.46 3.13
CA LYS A 478 28.49 16.26 4.12
C LYS A 478 27.13 16.60 3.54
N ARG A 479 26.77 15.97 2.42
CA ARG A 479 25.48 16.22 1.75
C ARG A 479 24.93 14.96 1.08
N PHE A 480 23.63 14.96 0.83
CA PHE A 480 22.96 13.93 0.06
C PHE A 480 22.76 14.38 -1.39
N LEU A 481 23.27 13.60 -2.33
CA LEU A 481 23.19 13.91 -3.76
C LEU A 481 22.19 12.96 -4.41
N ARG A 482 21.06 13.48 -4.89
CA ARG A 482 19.99 12.65 -5.48
C ARG A 482 20.47 11.92 -6.74
N LEU A 483 20.21 10.62 -6.78
CA LEU A 483 20.52 9.71 -7.89
C LEU A 483 19.22 9.16 -8.49
N VAL A 484 19.26 8.84 -9.78
CA VAL A 484 18.22 8.13 -10.52
C VAL A 484 18.78 6.77 -10.92
N CYS A 485 18.16 5.69 -10.48
CA CYS A 485 18.53 4.33 -10.88
C CYS A 485 18.09 4.11 -12.34
N GLU A 486 19.02 3.70 -13.20
CA GLU A 486 18.70 3.31 -14.59
C GLU A 486 18.53 1.80 -14.75
N THR A 487 19.04 1.02 -13.80
CA THR A 487 18.93 -0.43 -13.82
C THR A 487 17.48 -0.84 -13.59
N SER A 488 16.86 -1.48 -14.57
CA SER A 488 15.48 -1.95 -14.51
C SER A 488 15.32 -3.40 -14.02
N SER A 489 16.42 -4.14 -13.88
CA SER A 489 16.42 -5.55 -13.46
C SER A 489 17.67 -5.88 -12.65
N ILE A 490 17.51 -6.76 -11.65
CA ILE A 490 18.63 -7.24 -10.84
C ILE A 490 19.11 -8.55 -11.43
N GLU A 491 20.32 -8.55 -11.97
CA GLU A 491 21.05 -9.79 -12.22
C GLU A 491 21.75 -10.18 -10.92
N THR A 492 21.24 -11.21 -10.25
CA THR A 492 21.93 -11.82 -9.12
C THR A 492 22.95 -12.81 -9.68
N HIS A 493 24.23 -12.45 -9.64
CA HIS A 493 25.29 -13.40 -9.96
C HIS A 493 25.48 -14.33 -8.77
N ALA A 494 25.27 -15.63 -8.96
CA ALA A 494 25.67 -16.63 -7.98
C ALA A 494 27.11 -17.04 -8.29
N ASP A 495 28.01 -16.86 -7.33
CA ASP A 495 29.34 -17.48 -7.35
C ASP A 495 29.37 -18.58 -6.29
N ASP A 496 29.79 -19.79 -6.67
CA ASP A 496 29.81 -20.99 -5.83
C ASP A 496 28.50 -21.34 -5.07
N GLY A 497 27.34 -20.82 -5.51
CA GLY A 497 25.99 -21.16 -5.02
C GLY A 497 25.45 -20.34 -3.84
N ASP A 498 26.33 -19.71 -3.06
CA ASP A 498 25.97 -19.03 -1.80
C ASP A 498 26.28 -17.53 -1.76
N LEU A 499 27.00 -17.00 -2.76
CA LEU A 499 27.39 -15.59 -2.82
C LEU A 499 26.68 -14.87 -3.96
N TYR A 500 26.08 -13.72 -3.64
CA TYR A 500 25.27 -12.91 -4.54
C TYR A 500 25.77 -11.46 -4.59
N ALA A 501 25.71 -10.82 -5.75
CA ALA A 501 26.06 -9.41 -5.91
C ALA A 501 25.04 -8.68 -6.79
N LEU A 502 24.93 -7.36 -6.60
CA LEU A 502 24.03 -6.49 -7.33
C LEU A 502 24.85 -5.37 -8.00
N ASN A 503 24.72 -5.28 -9.33
CA ASN A 503 25.30 -4.24 -10.17
C ASN A 503 24.21 -3.22 -10.51
N VAL A 504 24.43 -1.95 -10.20
CA VAL A 504 23.45 -0.89 -10.50
C VAL A 504 24.13 0.32 -11.11
N THR A 505 23.48 0.84 -12.14
CA THR A 505 23.81 2.07 -12.82
C THR A 505 22.91 3.20 -12.34
N PHE A 506 23.52 4.32 -11.99
CA PHE A 506 22.83 5.54 -11.60
C PHE A 506 23.21 6.72 -12.48
N LYS A 507 22.31 7.68 -12.59
CA LYS A 507 22.58 9.04 -13.05
C LYS A 507 22.34 10.06 -11.95
N THR A 508 23.03 11.18 -11.99
CA THR A 508 22.72 12.31 -11.11
C THR A 508 21.37 12.91 -11.48
N ALA A 509 20.54 13.21 -10.48
CA ALA A 509 19.21 13.82 -10.70
C ALA A 509 19.27 15.34 -10.99
N TRP A 510 20.43 15.85 -11.39
CA TRP A 510 20.65 17.22 -11.83
C TRP A 510 21.47 17.23 -13.12
N ILE A 511 21.36 18.31 -13.87
CA ILE A 511 22.03 18.51 -15.15
C ILE A 511 23.22 19.45 -14.94
N ASP A 512 24.40 19.01 -15.34
CA ASP A 512 25.56 19.88 -15.45
C ASP A 512 25.45 20.65 -16.79
N ARG A 513 25.32 21.98 -16.69
CA ARG A 513 25.44 22.87 -17.85
C ARG A 513 26.91 23.19 -18.07
N ALA A 514 27.31 23.36 -19.33
CA ALA A 514 28.70 23.67 -19.71
C ALA A 514 29.18 25.00 -19.10
N GLN A 515 29.61 24.93 -17.85
CA GLN A 515 30.33 25.95 -17.11
C GLN A 515 31.51 25.21 -16.46
N ASN A 516 32.73 25.72 -16.67
CA ASN A 516 33.89 25.15 -16.01
C ASN A 516 33.71 25.23 -14.48
N PRO A 517 34.20 24.22 -13.73
CA PRO A 517 34.11 24.18 -12.27
C PRO A 517 34.75 25.38 -11.58
#